data_AF-X6FX09-F1
#
_entry.id   AF-X6FX09-F1
#
_cell.length_a   1.000
_cell.length_b   1.000
_cell.length_c   1.000
_cell.angle_alpha   90.00
_cell.angle_beta   90.00
_cell.angle_gamma   90.00
#
_symmetry.space_group_name_H-M   'P 1'
#
loop_
_entity.id
_entity.type
_entity.pdbx_description
1 polymer ?
#
loop_
_entity_poly.entity_id
_entity_poly.type
_entity_poly.pdbx_seq_one_letter_code
_entity_poly.pdbx_strand_id
1 'polypeptide(L)'
;MTSTPIELGALLDGWVTSRWANVVETPAAVTVSRLAAANAQKLSAAVLRVGWTCDFHDEAGEPSRPEDIHDDFGPFVATIKKATDGADRRILTLAGLKQAISEPEAQGIWQIACAREGFASGTISFNPWGRGEVFAPGSPRKSPLDIVREGSELRLVPADIRKWLLRGEVTETIWSDTAFHAFAAACTPALIRSLASEVVGQGNVVFLGPPRLSMAISSDRLLEDLDLNGFRNLSAAAAWVYEDSATTEQRHALFAAEFARSVTRAEPIAGAFRDAGRDILEGSRLAFQLSQSDLSREAIKAQGDLRKSIADDTAKAAEGTRTLAGAVSVAIATAITLVAARSTGTVQPWVLALVATVVAGYLLVVAGSGWAYLHLQNQLRLQWRNRFYRFVPAEDYDAMVTRPMQSAARPYHFVGLIAVLIACALCWLAIQVMIEPAATPSSNSNKALSAHPPPAQNTLTSPATTTPSTQP
;
A
#
# COMPACT_ATOMS: atom_id res chain seq x y z
N MET A 1 -64.61 1.06 -0.95
CA MET A 1 -63.17 1.18 -0.67
C MET A 1 -62.48 1.43 -2.01
N THR A 2 -61.92 2.62 -2.20
CA THR A 2 -61.16 3.01 -3.40
C THR A 2 -59.86 2.23 -3.43
N SER A 3 -59.68 1.28 -4.37
CA SER A 3 -58.40 0.58 -4.43
C SER A 3 -57.34 1.52 -4.98
N THR A 4 -56.26 1.65 -4.23
CA THR A 4 -55.10 2.44 -4.63
C THR A 4 -54.20 1.60 -5.56
N PRO A 5 -53.34 2.23 -6.38
CA PRO A 5 -52.28 1.53 -7.12
C PRO A 5 -51.43 0.60 -6.23
N ILE A 6 -51.28 0.93 -4.94
CA ILE A 6 -50.60 0.12 -3.93
C ILE A 6 -51.31 -1.23 -3.74
N GLU A 7 -52.64 -1.22 -3.60
CA GLU A 7 -53.44 -2.45 -3.46
C GLU A 7 -53.40 -3.31 -4.72
N LEU A 8 -53.41 -2.68 -5.90
CA LEU A 8 -53.27 -3.38 -7.18
C LEU A 8 -51.89 -4.05 -7.29
N GLY A 9 -50.82 -3.36 -6.92
CA GLY A 9 -49.47 -3.93 -6.87
C GLY A 9 -49.38 -5.12 -5.92
N ALA A 10 -49.89 -4.97 -4.70
CA ALA A 10 -49.90 -6.05 -3.71
C ALA A 10 -50.71 -7.28 -4.17
N LEU A 11 -51.83 -7.07 -4.89
CA LEU A 11 -52.61 -8.15 -5.48
C LEU A 11 -51.78 -8.93 -6.52
N LEU A 12 -51.11 -8.22 -7.43
CA LEU A 12 -50.30 -8.82 -8.47
C LEU A 12 -49.09 -9.57 -7.90
N ASP A 13 -48.38 -8.97 -6.95
CA ASP A 13 -47.24 -9.62 -6.28
C ASP A 13 -47.69 -10.88 -5.51
N GLY A 14 -48.88 -10.86 -4.89
CA GLY A 14 -49.48 -12.03 -4.26
C GLY A 14 -49.78 -13.16 -5.25
N TRP A 15 -50.24 -12.83 -6.46
CA TRP A 15 -50.47 -13.83 -7.52
C TRP A 15 -49.19 -14.42 -8.08
N VAL A 16 -48.15 -13.60 -8.27
CA VAL A 16 -46.82 -14.08 -8.68
C VAL A 16 -46.25 -15.03 -7.62
N THR A 17 -46.34 -14.66 -6.34
CA THR A 17 -45.87 -15.48 -5.21
C THR A 17 -46.60 -16.82 -5.15
N SER A 18 -47.91 -16.81 -5.39
CA SER A 18 -48.75 -18.03 -5.42
C SER A 18 -48.63 -18.81 -6.73
N ARG A 19 -47.82 -18.35 -7.68
CA ARG A 19 -47.65 -18.89 -9.05
C ARG A 19 -48.94 -18.93 -9.88
N TRP A 20 -49.93 -18.12 -9.53
CA TRP A 20 -51.21 -18.01 -10.22
C TRP A 20 -51.16 -17.13 -11.47
N ALA A 21 -50.14 -16.29 -11.60
CA ALA A 21 -49.92 -15.45 -12.78
C ALA A 21 -48.43 -15.21 -12.98
N ASN A 22 -48.05 -14.84 -14.20
CA ASN A 22 -46.75 -14.24 -14.49
C ASN A 22 -46.95 -12.76 -14.78
N VAL A 23 -46.03 -11.92 -14.31
CA VAL A 23 -46.07 -10.48 -14.55
C VAL A 23 -44.80 -10.02 -15.24
N VAL A 24 -44.96 -9.24 -16.30
CA VAL A 24 -43.90 -8.50 -16.96
C VAL A 24 -44.28 -7.03 -16.93
N GLU A 25 -43.37 -6.18 -16.45
CA GLU A 25 -43.63 -4.76 -16.30
C GLU A 25 -42.64 -3.93 -17.13
N THR A 26 -43.20 -3.08 -17.98
CA THR A 26 -42.46 -2.09 -18.77
C THR A 26 -42.70 -0.70 -18.18
N PRO A 27 -42.00 0.37 -18.61
CA PRO A 27 -42.28 1.72 -18.13
C PRO A 27 -43.75 2.16 -18.34
N ALA A 28 -44.38 1.76 -19.44
CA ALA A 28 -45.74 2.20 -19.82
C ALA A 28 -46.86 1.23 -19.42
N ALA A 29 -46.56 -0.06 -19.23
CA ALA A 29 -47.60 -1.08 -19.06
C ALA A 29 -47.17 -2.24 -18.17
N VAL A 30 -48.14 -2.95 -17.61
CA VAL A 30 -47.98 -4.22 -16.88
C VAL A 30 -48.77 -5.30 -17.59
N THR A 31 -48.08 -6.34 -18.06
CA THR A 31 -48.70 -7.50 -18.69
C THR A 31 -48.74 -8.65 -17.70
N VAL A 32 -49.93 -9.19 -17.49
CA VAL A 32 -50.22 -10.29 -16.56
C VAL A 32 -50.73 -11.47 -17.39
N SER A 33 -50.03 -12.60 -17.36
CA SER A 33 -50.38 -13.79 -18.14
C SER A 33 -50.70 -14.99 -17.24
N ARG A 34 -51.35 -16.00 -17.84
CA ARG A 34 -51.85 -17.22 -17.19
C ARG A 34 -52.98 -16.96 -16.20
N LEU A 35 -53.83 -15.97 -16.46
CA LEU A 35 -54.95 -15.64 -15.59
C LEU A 35 -56.12 -16.61 -15.80
N ALA A 36 -56.59 -17.25 -14.73
CA ALA A 36 -57.92 -17.87 -14.71
C ALA A 36 -59.03 -16.81 -14.79
N ALA A 37 -60.23 -17.17 -15.26
CA ALA A 37 -61.32 -16.22 -15.47
C ALA A 37 -61.65 -15.41 -14.21
N ALA A 38 -61.74 -16.07 -13.06
CA ALA A 38 -61.97 -15.42 -11.76
C ALA A 38 -60.90 -14.36 -11.41
N ASN A 39 -59.63 -14.63 -11.72
CA ASN A 39 -58.55 -13.67 -11.48
C ASN A 39 -58.56 -12.54 -12.51
N ALA A 40 -58.90 -12.82 -13.77
CA ALA A 40 -59.04 -11.80 -14.81
C ALA A 40 -60.19 -10.82 -14.50
N GLN A 41 -61.34 -11.32 -14.05
CA GLN A 41 -62.45 -10.48 -13.56
C GLN A 41 -62.05 -9.65 -12.33
N LYS A 42 -61.37 -10.27 -11.36
CA LYS A 42 -60.85 -9.57 -10.17
C LYS A 42 -59.85 -8.47 -10.54
N LEU A 43 -58.99 -8.73 -11.52
CA LEU A 43 -58.03 -7.75 -12.05
C LEU A 43 -58.75 -6.59 -12.72
N SER A 44 -59.70 -6.87 -13.61
CA SER A 44 -60.51 -5.86 -14.30
C SER A 44 -61.18 -4.90 -13.30
N ALA A 45 -61.83 -5.46 -12.28
CA ALA A 45 -62.48 -4.68 -11.23
C ALA A 45 -61.49 -3.84 -10.40
N ALA A 46 -60.25 -4.29 -10.21
CA ALA A 46 -59.22 -3.54 -9.49
C ALA A 46 -58.63 -2.41 -10.34
N VAL A 47 -58.37 -2.66 -11.63
CA VAL A 47 -57.85 -1.65 -12.57
C VAL A 47 -58.87 -0.52 -12.78
N LEU A 48 -60.15 -0.87 -12.94
CA LEU A 48 -61.21 0.12 -13.10
C LEU A 48 -61.34 1.04 -11.87
N ARG A 49 -61.15 0.51 -10.65
CA ARG A 49 -61.17 1.28 -9.41
C ARG A 49 -60.03 2.29 -9.28
N VAL A 50 -58.89 2.00 -9.92
CA VAL A 50 -57.73 2.91 -10.00
C VAL A 50 -57.92 3.96 -11.11
N GLY A 51 -58.90 3.78 -12.00
CA GLY A 51 -59.16 4.66 -13.14
C GLY A 51 -58.21 4.41 -14.32
N TRP A 52 -57.65 3.21 -14.42
CA TRP A 52 -56.76 2.81 -15.52
C TRP A 52 -57.48 1.94 -16.54
N THR A 53 -56.84 1.72 -17.70
CA THR A 53 -57.35 0.84 -18.75
C THR A 53 -56.62 -0.50 -18.75
N CYS A 54 -57.36 -1.57 -19.05
CA CYS A 54 -56.85 -2.92 -19.16
C CYS A 54 -57.41 -3.58 -20.41
N ASP A 55 -56.53 -4.10 -21.26
CA ASP A 55 -56.89 -4.90 -22.43
C ASP A 55 -56.75 -6.39 -22.08
N PHE A 56 -57.75 -7.22 -22.36
CA PHE A 56 -57.72 -8.67 -22.12
C PHE A 56 -57.69 -9.43 -23.45
N HIS A 57 -56.94 -10.53 -23.48
CA HIS A 57 -56.92 -11.49 -24.58
C HIS A 57 -57.08 -12.90 -24.02
N ASP A 58 -57.80 -13.76 -24.74
CA ASP A 58 -58.01 -15.17 -24.39
C ASP A 58 -56.82 -16.06 -24.82
N GLU A 59 -56.97 -17.37 -24.68
CA GLU A 59 -55.95 -18.34 -25.12
C GLU A 59 -55.68 -18.30 -26.63
N ALA A 60 -56.70 -17.97 -27.45
CA ALA A 60 -56.57 -17.83 -28.89
C ALA A 60 -55.92 -16.48 -29.31
N GLY A 61 -55.72 -15.57 -28.36
CA GLY A 61 -55.21 -14.23 -28.60
C GLY A 61 -56.25 -13.25 -29.11
N GLU A 62 -57.54 -13.58 -28.99
CA GLU A 62 -58.63 -12.69 -29.38
C GLU A 62 -58.95 -11.70 -28.24
N PRO A 63 -59.26 -10.43 -28.56
CA PRO A 63 -59.63 -9.44 -27.54
C PRO A 63 -60.91 -9.85 -26.81
N SER A 64 -60.83 -10.01 -25.49
CA SER A 64 -61.98 -10.35 -24.64
C SER A 64 -62.47 -9.11 -23.90
N ARG A 65 -63.78 -8.83 -23.92
CA ARG A 65 -64.34 -7.79 -23.05
C ARG A 65 -64.45 -8.35 -21.62
N PRO A 66 -64.41 -7.51 -20.58
CA PRO A 66 -64.58 -7.97 -19.19
C PRO A 66 -65.84 -8.80 -18.94
N GLU A 67 -66.90 -8.57 -19.72
CA GLU A 67 -68.18 -9.29 -19.64
C GLU A 67 -68.11 -10.69 -20.26
N ASP A 68 -67.17 -10.93 -21.18
CA ASP A 68 -67.01 -12.17 -21.94
C ASP A 68 -65.96 -13.12 -21.32
N ILE A 69 -65.42 -12.76 -20.15
CA ILE A 69 -64.41 -13.55 -19.44
C ILE A 69 -65.08 -14.77 -18.79
N HIS A 70 -64.99 -15.93 -19.45
CA HIS A 70 -65.47 -17.23 -18.97
C HIS A 70 -64.33 -18.25 -18.83
N ASP A 71 -64.50 -19.27 -17.98
CA ASP A 71 -63.46 -20.29 -17.74
C ASP A 71 -63.09 -21.07 -19.02
N ASP A 72 -64.00 -21.20 -19.98
CA ASP A 72 -63.80 -21.93 -21.24
C ASP A 72 -62.82 -21.24 -22.22
N PHE A 73 -62.54 -19.95 -22.02
CA PHE A 73 -61.62 -19.16 -22.88
C PHE A 73 -60.27 -18.87 -22.19
N GLY A 74 -60.09 -19.36 -20.96
CA GLY A 74 -58.82 -19.21 -20.25
C GLY A 74 -57.73 -20.13 -20.81
N PRO A 75 -56.44 -19.82 -20.54
CA PRO A 75 -55.96 -18.73 -19.71
C PRO A 75 -55.91 -17.38 -20.43
N PHE A 76 -56.22 -16.31 -19.68
CA PHE A 76 -56.22 -14.94 -20.20
C PHE A 76 -54.87 -14.23 -20.02
N VAL A 77 -54.63 -13.25 -20.89
CA VAL A 77 -53.54 -12.27 -20.80
C VAL A 77 -54.13 -10.88 -20.68
N ALA A 78 -53.75 -10.16 -19.64
CA ALA A 78 -54.20 -8.80 -19.36
C ALA A 78 -53.05 -7.81 -19.52
N THR A 79 -53.27 -6.68 -20.18
CA THR A 79 -52.30 -5.58 -20.31
C THR A 79 -52.88 -4.31 -19.72
N ILE A 80 -52.30 -3.88 -18.59
CA ILE A 80 -52.69 -2.69 -17.84
C ILE A 80 -51.84 -1.52 -18.31
N LYS A 81 -52.46 -0.42 -18.76
CA LYS A 81 -51.76 0.81 -19.13
C LYS A 81 -51.59 1.71 -17.91
N LYS A 82 -50.35 2.09 -17.60
CA LYS A 82 -50.02 2.94 -16.44
C LYS A 82 -50.19 4.41 -16.79
N ALA A 83 -50.64 5.21 -15.82
CA ALA A 83 -50.62 6.66 -15.95
C ALA A 83 -49.18 7.21 -15.85
N THR A 84 -48.80 8.11 -16.76
CA THR A 84 -47.42 8.64 -16.90
C THR A 84 -47.14 9.93 -16.11
N ASP A 85 -48.10 10.44 -15.34
CA ASP A 85 -48.00 11.80 -14.80
C ASP A 85 -47.14 11.87 -13.53
N GLY A 86 -46.16 12.79 -13.48
CA GLY A 86 -45.52 13.26 -12.25
C GLY A 86 -44.34 12.44 -11.70
N ALA A 87 -43.89 11.38 -12.36
CA ALA A 87 -42.65 10.66 -12.03
C ALA A 87 -41.98 10.12 -13.30
N ASP A 88 -40.66 10.04 -13.33
CA ASP A 88 -39.90 9.49 -14.47
C ASP A 88 -40.20 8.00 -14.65
N ARG A 89 -40.45 7.29 -13.54
CA ARG A 89 -40.84 5.87 -13.58
C ARG A 89 -41.85 5.53 -12.51
N ARG A 90 -42.87 4.78 -12.90
CA ARG A 90 -43.85 4.16 -11.99
C ARG A 90 -43.73 2.65 -12.05
N ILE A 91 -43.61 2.03 -10.89
CA ILE A 91 -43.39 0.59 -10.75
C ILE A 91 -44.47 0.03 -9.83
N LEU A 92 -45.26 -0.88 -10.38
CA LEU A 92 -46.42 -1.47 -9.72
C LEU A 92 -46.05 -2.76 -8.96
N THR A 93 -45.09 -3.53 -9.47
CA THR A 93 -44.77 -4.86 -8.96
C THR A 93 -43.32 -4.99 -8.51
N LEU A 94 -43.08 -5.91 -7.57
CA LEU A 94 -41.72 -6.23 -7.11
C LEU A 94 -40.86 -6.82 -8.22
N ALA A 95 -41.45 -7.61 -9.13
CA ALA A 95 -40.77 -8.14 -10.30
C ALA A 95 -40.30 -7.00 -11.23
N GLY A 96 -41.19 -6.04 -11.50
CA GLY A 96 -40.87 -4.84 -12.26
C GLY A 96 -39.77 -4.00 -11.61
N LEU A 97 -39.76 -3.90 -10.28
CA LEU A 97 -38.71 -3.20 -9.54
C LEU A 97 -37.33 -3.87 -9.72
N LYS A 98 -37.25 -5.19 -9.54
CA LYS A 98 -36.00 -5.94 -9.72
C LYS A 98 -35.45 -5.81 -11.13
N GLN A 99 -36.32 -5.87 -12.13
CA GLN A 99 -35.96 -5.66 -13.53
C GLN A 99 -35.45 -4.23 -13.78
N ALA A 100 -36.20 -3.22 -13.32
CA ALA A 100 -35.85 -1.81 -13.46
C ALA A 100 -34.49 -1.47 -12.82
N ILE A 101 -34.22 -1.99 -11.62
CA ILE A 101 -32.94 -1.80 -10.93
C ILE A 101 -31.78 -2.44 -11.70
N SER A 102 -32.02 -3.44 -12.55
CA SER A 102 -30.95 -4.07 -13.33
C SER A 102 -30.55 -3.25 -14.57
N GLU A 103 -31.36 -2.26 -14.97
CA GLU A 103 -31.10 -1.44 -16.16
C GLU A 103 -29.94 -0.44 -15.92
N PRO A 104 -28.94 -0.36 -16.82
CA PRO A 104 -27.73 0.42 -16.58
C PRO A 104 -27.99 1.94 -16.49
N GLU A 105 -28.95 2.47 -17.25
CA GLU A 105 -29.22 3.91 -17.39
C GLU A 105 -30.36 4.42 -16.48
N ALA A 106 -30.65 3.68 -15.42
CA ALA A 106 -31.69 4.01 -14.45
C ALA A 106 -31.36 5.30 -13.66
N GLN A 107 -32.18 6.34 -13.83
CA GLN A 107 -32.09 7.61 -13.12
C GLN A 107 -33.47 8.25 -12.90
N GLY A 108 -33.52 9.28 -12.05
CA GLY A 108 -34.69 10.13 -11.86
C GLY A 108 -35.55 9.76 -10.66
N ILE A 109 -36.81 10.22 -10.66
CA ILE A 109 -37.79 10.03 -9.59
C ILE A 109 -38.65 8.81 -9.90
N TRP A 110 -38.56 7.81 -9.03
CA TRP A 110 -39.30 6.57 -9.14
C TRP A 110 -40.39 6.51 -8.07
N GLN A 111 -41.60 6.14 -8.49
CA GLN A 111 -42.74 5.87 -7.62
C GLN A 111 -43.03 4.37 -7.62
N ILE A 112 -43.00 3.76 -6.44
CA ILE A 112 -43.03 2.30 -6.28
C ILE A 112 -44.21 1.94 -5.38
N ALA A 113 -45.07 1.04 -5.88
CA ALA A 113 -46.27 0.63 -5.17
C ALA A 113 -45.97 -0.12 -3.87
N CYS A 114 -44.92 -0.96 -3.86
CA CYS A 114 -44.52 -1.72 -2.68
C CYS A 114 -43.60 -0.96 -1.71
N ALA A 115 -43.23 0.29 -2.01
CA ALA A 115 -42.42 1.13 -1.12
C ALA A 115 -43.31 1.85 -0.10
N ARG A 116 -42.93 1.78 1.17
CA ARG A 116 -43.54 2.50 2.30
C ARG A 116 -42.66 3.64 2.75
N GLU A 117 -41.35 3.41 2.74
CA GLU A 117 -40.33 4.41 3.04
C GLU A 117 -39.67 4.94 1.76
N GLY A 118 -39.33 6.23 1.76
CA GLY A 118 -38.55 6.84 0.69
C GLY A 118 -37.05 6.72 0.94
N PHE A 119 -36.27 6.46 -0.10
CA PHE A 119 -34.81 6.48 -0.05
C PHE A 119 -34.24 6.94 -1.38
N ALA A 120 -32.97 7.32 -1.42
CA ALA A 120 -32.34 7.77 -2.66
C ALA A 120 -30.93 7.20 -2.82
N SER A 121 -30.55 6.95 -4.06
CA SER A 121 -29.16 6.76 -4.45
C SER A 121 -28.61 8.03 -5.11
N GLY A 122 -27.36 7.98 -5.57
CA GLY A 122 -26.76 9.06 -6.34
C GLY A 122 -27.51 9.39 -7.63
N THR A 123 -28.23 8.45 -8.26
CA THR A 123 -28.93 8.68 -9.54
C THR A 123 -30.45 8.51 -9.50
N ILE A 124 -31.01 7.84 -8.48
CA ILE A 124 -32.43 7.51 -8.41
C ILE A 124 -33.00 7.95 -7.05
N SER A 125 -34.20 8.52 -7.04
CA SER A 125 -35.02 8.68 -5.84
C SER A 125 -36.15 7.65 -5.86
N PHE A 126 -36.16 6.76 -4.86
CA PHE A 126 -37.16 5.72 -4.67
C PHE A 126 -38.22 6.24 -3.70
N ASN A 127 -39.45 6.42 -4.18
CA ASN A 127 -40.53 7.02 -3.41
C ASN A 127 -41.73 6.08 -3.31
N PRO A 128 -42.46 6.11 -2.18
CA PRO A 128 -43.80 5.55 -2.11
C PRO A 128 -44.72 6.14 -3.19
N TRP A 129 -45.71 5.36 -3.61
CA TRP A 129 -46.65 5.79 -4.64
C TRP A 129 -47.32 7.13 -4.29
N GLY A 130 -47.39 8.04 -5.26
CA GLY A 130 -48.00 9.36 -5.10
C GLY A 130 -47.19 10.35 -4.26
N ARG A 131 -46.01 9.94 -3.76
CA ARG A 131 -45.01 10.83 -3.17
C ARG A 131 -43.86 11.04 -4.13
N GLY A 132 -43.06 12.06 -3.89
CA GLY A 132 -41.90 12.37 -4.72
C GLY A 132 -41.35 13.72 -4.32
N GLU A 133 -40.11 13.74 -3.85
CA GLU A 133 -39.38 14.97 -3.63
C GLU A 133 -38.65 15.39 -4.90
N VAL A 134 -38.34 16.68 -5.00
CA VAL A 134 -37.48 17.20 -6.06
C VAL A 134 -36.12 16.53 -5.94
N PHE A 135 -35.71 15.82 -6.99
CA PHE A 135 -34.46 15.07 -7.02
C PHE A 135 -33.51 15.63 -8.07
N ALA A 136 -32.29 15.93 -7.66
CA ALA A 136 -31.18 16.24 -8.57
C ALA A 136 -30.14 15.11 -8.48
N PRO A 137 -29.70 14.53 -9.61
CA PRO A 137 -28.60 13.56 -9.63
C PRO A 137 -27.32 14.11 -8.98
N GLY A 138 -26.56 13.23 -8.34
CA GLY A 138 -25.34 13.60 -7.64
C GLY A 138 -24.20 13.86 -8.62
N SER A 139 -23.20 14.63 -8.19
CA SER A 139 -22.00 14.89 -9.00
C SER A 139 -21.38 13.60 -9.51
N PRO A 140 -20.89 13.57 -10.78
CA PRO A 140 -20.20 12.41 -11.34
C PRO A 140 -19.05 11.93 -10.45
N ARG A 141 -18.90 10.61 -10.33
CA ARG A 141 -17.81 9.95 -9.60
C ARG A 141 -16.96 9.15 -10.58
N LYS A 142 -15.74 8.81 -10.17
CA LYS A 142 -14.86 7.95 -10.97
C LYS A 142 -15.51 6.57 -11.16
N SER A 143 -15.38 5.99 -12.36
CA SER A 143 -15.99 4.70 -12.66
C SER A 143 -15.26 3.57 -11.92
N PRO A 144 -15.97 2.61 -11.33
CA PRO A 144 -15.34 1.36 -10.87
C PRO A 144 -14.58 0.62 -11.97
N LEU A 145 -15.01 0.73 -13.23
CA LEU A 145 -14.32 0.11 -14.37
C LEU A 145 -12.92 0.68 -14.63
N ASP A 146 -12.63 1.90 -14.17
CA ASP A 146 -11.31 2.51 -14.31
C ASP A 146 -10.29 1.97 -13.30
N ILE A 147 -10.77 1.26 -12.26
CA ILE A 147 -9.98 0.89 -11.08
C ILE A 147 -9.95 -0.63 -10.91
N VAL A 148 -11.10 -1.28 -11.08
CA VAL A 148 -11.26 -2.72 -10.88
C VAL A 148 -10.93 -3.46 -12.18
N ARG A 149 -10.03 -4.44 -12.09
CA ARG A 149 -9.68 -5.28 -13.25
C ARG A 149 -10.72 -6.36 -13.45
N GLU A 150 -11.39 -6.34 -14.60
CA GLU A 150 -12.40 -7.32 -14.95
C GLU A 150 -11.81 -8.37 -15.92
N GLY A 151 -11.84 -9.63 -15.50
CA GLY A 151 -11.43 -10.80 -16.30
C GLY A 151 -12.55 -11.82 -16.49
N SER A 152 -13.81 -11.39 -16.34
CA SER A 152 -15.00 -12.22 -16.59
C SER A 152 -15.52 -12.03 -18.03
N GLU A 153 -16.17 -13.06 -18.57
CA GLU A 153 -16.76 -13.01 -19.93
C GLU A 153 -17.94 -12.02 -20.00
N LEU A 154 -18.66 -11.85 -18.88
CA LEU A 154 -19.74 -10.89 -18.72
C LEU A 154 -19.24 -9.68 -17.94
N ARG A 155 -19.79 -8.50 -18.26
CA ARG A 155 -19.55 -7.28 -17.49
C ARG A 155 -20.36 -7.31 -16.20
N LEU A 156 -19.66 -7.44 -15.07
CA LEU A 156 -20.20 -7.57 -13.72
C LEU A 156 -19.90 -6.33 -12.86
N VAL A 157 -18.80 -5.63 -13.15
CA VAL A 157 -18.43 -4.38 -12.47
C VAL A 157 -19.31 -3.23 -13.01
N PRO A 158 -19.97 -2.45 -12.14
CA PRO A 158 -20.85 -1.38 -12.59
C PRO A 158 -20.04 -0.21 -13.19
N ALA A 159 -20.57 0.37 -14.27
CA ALA A 159 -19.98 1.53 -14.93
C ALA A 159 -20.17 2.84 -14.13
N ASP A 160 -21.29 2.96 -13.39
CA ASP A 160 -21.56 4.11 -12.52
C ASP A 160 -21.88 3.61 -11.10
N ILE A 161 -21.03 4.00 -10.15
CA ILE A 161 -21.19 3.64 -8.74
C ILE A 161 -22.33 4.41 -8.07
N ARG A 162 -22.67 5.60 -8.58
CA ARG A 162 -23.66 6.50 -7.96
C ARG A 162 -25.03 5.86 -7.81
N LYS A 163 -25.41 4.98 -8.74
CA LYS A 163 -26.66 4.22 -8.68
C LYS A 163 -26.81 3.38 -7.40
N TRP A 164 -25.69 2.92 -6.87
CA TRP A 164 -25.63 1.99 -5.73
C TRP A 164 -25.30 2.70 -4.41
N LEU A 165 -24.76 3.92 -4.47
CA LEU A 165 -24.44 4.71 -3.29
C LEU A 165 -25.67 5.43 -2.76
N LEU A 166 -26.07 5.06 -1.55
CA LEU A 166 -27.20 5.67 -0.85
C LEU A 166 -26.92 7.11 -0.42
N ARG A 167 -27.96 7.93 -0.43
CA ARG A 167 -27.99 9.25 0.19
C ARG A 167 -28.64 9.12 1.57
N GLY A 168 -27.85 9.29 2.62
CA GLY A 168 -28.30 9.14 4.00
C GLY A 168 -28.06 7.75 4.57
N GLU A 169 -28.44 7.58 5.83
CA GLU A 169 -28.24 6.35 6.58
C GLU A 169 -29.40 5.36 6.41
N VAL A 170 -29.09 4.06 6.46
CA VAL A 170 -30.11 3.01 6.45
C VAL A 170 -30.62 2.81 7.86
N THR A 171 -31.88 3.15 8.12
CA THR A 171 -32.57 2.90 9.39
C THR A 171 -33.20 1.51 9.43
N GLU A 172 -33.62 1.04 10.61
CA GLU A 172 -34.39 -0.22 10.75
C GLU A 172 -35.71 -0.18 9.96
N THR A 173 -36.35 1.00 9.89
CA THR A 173 -37.59 1.19 9.15
C THR A 173 -37.39 0.99 7.65
N ILE A 174 -36.35 1.63 7.07
CA ILE A 174 -35.99 1.46 5.66
C ILE A 174 -35.53 0.01 5.41
N TRP A 175 -34.77 -0.59 6.31
CA TRP A 175 -34.32 -1.98 6.16
C TRP A 175 -35.49 -2.95 6.05
N SER A 176 -36.56 -2.75 6.83
CA SER A 176 -37.77 -3.59 6.77
C SER A 176 -38.64 -3.37 5.52
N ASP A 177 -38.34 -2.37 4.68
CA ASP A 177 -39.10 -2.04 3.49
C ASP A 177 -38.83 -3.03 2.34
N THR A 178 -39.88 -3.51 1.69
CA THR A 178 -39.78 -4.51 0.61
C THR A 178 -39.09 -3.96 -0.64
N ALA A 179 -39.33 -2.70 -1.00
CA ALA A 179 -38.68 -2.07 -2.13
C ALA A 179 -37.19 -1.82 -1.84
N PHE A 180 -36.87 -1.40 -0.61
CA PHE A 180 -35.49 -1.27 -0.18
C PHE A 180 -34.74 -2.60 -0.19
N HIS A 181 -35.34 -3.69 0.31
CA HIS A 181 -34.73 -5.02 0.27
C HIS A 181 -34.40 -5.46 -1.17
N ALA A 182 -35.28 -5.18 -2.14
CA ALA A 182 -35.00 -5.46 -3.54
C ALA A 182 -33.82 -4.65 -4.09
N PHE A 183 -33.74 -3.36 -3.71
CA PHE A 183 -32.58 -2.53 -4.02
C PHE A 183 -31.31 -3.04 -3.37
N ALA A 184 -31.32 -3.33 -2.07
CA ALA A 184 -30.16 -3.80 -1.31
C ALA A 184 -29.63 -5.13 -1.86
N ALA A 185 -30.52 -6.04 -2.28
CA ALA A 185 -30.14 -7.32 -2.90
C ALA A 185 -29.38 -7.14 -4.21
N ALA A 186 -29.78 -6.20 -5.06
CA ALA A 186 -29.08 -5.87 -6.30
C ALA A 186 -27.80 -5.03 -6.04
N CYS A 187 -27.86 -4.14 -5.06
CA CYS A 187 -26.78 -3.23 -4.69
C CYS A 187 -25.58 -3.95 -4.09
N THR A 188 -25.81 -4.91 -3.19
CA THR A 188 -24.76 -5.63 -2.45
C THR A 188 -23.67 -6.23 -3.36
N PRO A 189 -23.99 -7.10 -4.35
CA PRO A 189 -22.97 -7.65 -5.23
C PRO A 189 -22.31 -6.57 -6.11
N ALA A 190 -23.01 -5.49 -6.47
CA ALA A 190 -22.43 -4.38 -7.22
C ALA A 190 -21.37 -3.64 -6.40
N LEU A 191 -21.68 -3.30 -5.14
CA LEU A 191 -20.74 -2.62 -4.24
C LEU A 191 -19.51 -3.48 -3.92
N ILE A 192 -19.71 -4.77 -3.63
CA ILE A 192 -18.62 -5.71 -3.36
C ILE A 192 -17.65 -5.76 -4.55
N ARG A 193 -18.18 -5.88 -5.78
CA ARG A 193 -17.36 -5.89 -7.00
C ARG A 193 -16.62 -4.58 -7.21
N SER A 194 -17.23 -3.44 -6.88
CA SER A 194 -16.57 -2.14 -6.98
C SER A 194 -15.45 -1.94 -5.96
N LEU A 195 -15.53 -2.59 -4.79
CA LEU A 195 -14.49 -2.53 -3.76
C LEU A 195 -13.34 -3.53 -4.00
N ALA A 196 -13.58 -4.58 -4.79
CA ALA A 196 -12.56 -5.56 -5.14
C ALA A 196 -11.48 -4.94 -6.05
N SER A 197 -10.27 -5.51 -6.03
CA SER A 197 -9.21 -5.17 -6.97
C SER A 197 -9.41 -5.82 -8.33
N GLU A 198 -9.89 -7.06 -8.33
CA GLU A 198 -10.17 -7.82 -9.56
C GLU A 198 -11.48 -8.60 -9.43
N VAL A 199 -12.19 -8.75 -10.55
CA VAL A 199 -13.32 -9.68 -10.69
C VAL A 199 -12.95 -10.70 -11.75
N VAL A 200 -12.93 -11.99 -11.38
CA VAL A 200 -12.40 -13.07 -12.24
C VAL A 200 -13.39 -14.24 -12.38
N GLY A 201 -13.31 -14.93 -13.53
CA GLY A 201 -14.10 -16.13 -13.80
C GLY A 201 -15.60 -15.86 -13.72
N GLN A 202 -16.31 -16.64 -12.90
CA GLN A 202 -17.76 -16.55 -12.70
C GLN A 202 -18.20 -15.46 -11.70
N GLY A 203 -17.36 -14.44 -11.49
CA GLY A 203 -17.66 -13.33 -10.57
C GLY A 203 -17.04 -13.46 -9.18
N ASN A 204 -15.95 -14.22 -9.05
CA ASN A 204 -15.13 -14.20 -7.85
C ASN A 204 -14.42 -12.85 -7.72
N VAL A 205 -14.33 -12.35 -6.49
CA VAL A 205 -13.64 -11.10 -6.19
C VAL A 205 -12.28 -11.36 -5.57
N VAL A 206 -11.32 -10.54 -5.98
CA VAL A 206 -9.95 -10.59 -5.50
C VAL A 206 -9.61 -9.24 -4.86
N PHE A 207 -9.12 -9.29 -3.64
CA PHE A 207 -8.55 -8.15 -2.94
C PHE A 207 -7.02 -8.29 -2.92
N LEU A 208 -6.34 -7.30 -3.50
CA LEU A 208 -4.88 -7.28 -3.55
C LEU A 208 -4.33 -6.66 -2.25
N GLY A 209 -3.73 -7.50 -1.43
CA GLY A 209 -2.91 -7.14 -0.28
C GLY A 209 -1.87 -8.23 -0.01
N PRO A 210 -0.99 -8.06 0.98
CA PRO A 210 -0.16 -9.14 1.50
C PRO A 210 -0.88 -9.83 2.69
N PRO A 211 -1.51 -11.02 2.53
CA PRO A 211 -1.57 -11.87 1.34
C PRO A 211 -2.77 -11.57 0.40
N ARG A 212 -2.68 -12.04 -0.85
CA ARG A 212 -3.77 -11.93 -1.84
C ARG A 212 -4.97 -12.77 -1.38
N LEU A 213 -6.15 -12.14 -1.32
CA LEU A 213 -7.39 -12.79 -0.91
C LEU A 213 -8.33 -12.93 -2.11
N SER A 214 -8.91 -14.12 -2.31
CA SER A 214 -9.88 -14.41 -3.36
C SER A 214 -11.10 -15.06 -2.73
N MET A 215 -12.29 -14.56 -3.04
CA MET A 215 -13.56 -14.96 -2.42
C MET A 215 -14.67 -15.06 -3.46
N ALA A 216 -15.64 -15.95 -3.22
CA ALA A 216 -16.84 -16.04 -4.03
C ALA A 216 -17.94 -15.12 -3.45
N ILE A 217 -18.71 -14.47 -4.34
CA ILE A 217 -19.91 -13.70 -3.96
C ILE A 217 -21.14 -14.62 -3.88
N SER A 218 -21.10 -15.78 -4.54
CA SER A 218 -22.25 -16.60 -4.88
C SER A 218 -22.90 -17.25 -3.64
N SER A 219 -23.84 -16.55 -3.03
CA SER A 219 -24.85 -17.11 -2.15
C SER A 219 -26.21 -16.50 -2.50
N ASP A 220 -27.23 -17.35 -2.65
CA ASP A 220 -28.61 -16.91 -2.83
C ASP A 220 -29.14 -16.13 -1.62
N ARG A 221 -28.38 -16.15 -0.51
CA ARG A 221 -28.69 -15.53 0.78
C ARG A 221 -27.72 -14.41 1.17
N LEU A 222 -27.02 -13.82 0.19
CA LEU A 222 -25.95 -12.86 0.44
C LEU A 222 -26.41 -11.68 1.30
N LEU A 223 -27.60 -11.15 1.04
CA LEU A 223 -28.14 -10.00 1.78
C LEU A 223 -28.56 -10.40 3.20
N GLU A 224 -29.17 -11.58 3.36
CA GLU A 224 -29.60 -12.12 4.65
C GLU A 224 -28.41 -12.43 5.55
N ASP A 225 -27.34 -13.00 4.99
CA ASP A 225 -26.11 -13.31 5.72
C ASP A 225 -25.34 -12.04 6.11
N LEU A 226 -25.43 -10.99 5.28
CA LEU A 226 -24.79 -9.71 5.51
C LEU A 226 -25.47 -8.94 6.64
N ASP A 227 -26.81 -9.05 6.74
CA ASP A 227 -27.67 -8.28 7.65
C ASP A 227 -27.57 -6.75 7.49
N LEU A 228 -28.31 -6.01 8.33
CA LEU A 228 -28.32 -4.55 8.32
C LEU A 228 -26.94 -3.96 8.65
N ASN A 229 -26.22 -4.51 9.62
CA ASN A 229 -24.92 -4.00 10.03
C ASN A 229 -23.86 -4.25 8.95
N GLY A 230 -23.82 -5.45 8.37
CA GLY A 230 -22.92 -5.70 7.25
C GLY A 230 -23.25 -4.82 6.04
N PHE A 231 -24.53 -4.57 5.75
CA PHE A 231 -24.92 -3.69 4.65
C PHE A 231 -24.51 -2.24 4.91
N ARG A 232 -24.65 -1.74 6.14
CA ARG A 232 -24.16 -0.42 6.55
C ARG A 232 -22.64 -0.32 6.39
N ASN A 233 -21.89 -1.34 6.83
CA ASN A 233 -20.43 -1.37 6.71
C ASN A 233 -19.99 -1.36 5.23
N LEU A 234 -20.61 -2.19 4.39
CA LEU A 234 -20.36 -2.25 2.96
C LEU A 234 -20.66 -0.90 2.26
N SER A 235 -21.82 -0.33 2.57
CA SER A 235 -22.25 0.96 2.01
C SER A 235 -21.32 2.09 2.43
N ALA A 236 -20.91 2.13 3.70
CA ALA A 236 -19.97 3.12 4.22
C ALA A 236 -18.59 3.01 3.59
N ALA A 237 -18.09 1.78 3.37
CA ALA A 237 -16.83 1.55 2.68
C ALA A 237 -16.86 2.05 1.24
N ALA A 238 -17.90 1.69 0.47
CA ALA A 238 -18.06 2.17 -0.90
C ALA A 238 -18.24 3.70 -0.98
N ALA A 239 -19.03 4.27 -0.07
CA ALA A 239 -19.23 5.72 0.00
C ALA A 239 -17.91 6.47 0.25
N TRP A 240 -17.05 5.95 1.14
CA TRP A 240 -15.73 6.53 1.44
C TRP A 240 -14.73 6.38 0.30
N VAL A 241 -14.65 5.19 -0.32
CA VAL A 241 -13.71 4.94 -1.44
C VAL A 241 -14.02 5.87 -2.61
N TYR A 242 -15.29 6.01 -2.99
CA TYR A 242 -15.72 6.80 -4.14
C TYR A 242 -16.14 8.23 -3.79
N GLU A 243 -15.82 8.73 -2.60
CA GLU A 243 -16.24 10.06 -2.15
C GLU A 243 -15.69 11.17 -3.06
N ASP A 244 -14.40 11.06 -3.41
CA ASP A 244 -13.65 12.03 -4.20
C ASP A 244 -12.89 11.33 -5.33
N SER A 245 -13.08 11.80 -6.56
CA SER A 245 -12.50 11.22 -7.77
C SER A 245 -10.98 11.32 -7.83
N ALA A 246 -10.39 12.35 -7.22
CA ALA A 246 -8.94 12.56 -7.22
C ALA A 246 -8.21 11.53 -6.33
N THR A 247 -8.84 11.13 -5.21
CA THR A 247 -8.25 10.21 -4.24
C THR A 247 -8.81 8.78 -4.30
N THR A 248 -9.76 8.50 -5.20
CA THR A 248 -10.46 7.20 -5.28
C THR A 248 -9.48 6.03 -5.44
N GLU A 249 -8.49 6.11 -6.35
CA GLU A 249 -7.54 5.02 -6.58
C GLU A 249 -6.75 4.66 -5.33
N GLN A 250 -6.27 5.68 -4.61
CA GLN A 250 -5.50 5.50 -3.39
C GLN A 250 -6.36 4.89 -2.27
N ARG A 251 -7.58 5.42 -2.06
CA ARG A 251 -8.52 4.90 -1.06
C ARG A 251 -8.92 3.46 -1.37
N HIS A 252 -9.16 3.14 -2.64
CA HIS A 252 -9.50 1.80 -3.10
C HIS A 252 -8.35 0.81 -2.84
N ALA A 253 -7.13 1.15 -3.22
CA ALA A 253 -5.97 0.30 -2.99
C ALA A 253 -5.71 0.05 -1.50
N LEU A 254 -5.83 1.07 -0.65
CA LEU A 254 -5.70 0.95 0.79
C LEU A 254 -6.81 0.07 1.38
N PHE A 255 -8.07 0.29 0.96
CA PHE A 255 -9.19 -0.54 1.39
C PHE A 255 -8.99 -2.00 1.03
N ALA A 256 -8.64 -2.29 -0.23
CA ALA A 256 -8.46 -3.65 -0.70
C ALA A 256 -7.32 -4.37 0.03
N ALA A 257 -6.22 -3.65 0.32
CA ALA A 257 -5.11 -4.21 1.09
C ALA A 257 -5.51 -4.50 2.54
N GLU A 258 -6.22 -3.58 3.20
CA GLU A 258 -6.69 -3.76 4.58
C GLU A 258 -7.74 -4.88 4.68
N PHE A 259 -8.64 -4.99 3.71
CA PHE A 259 -9.61 -6.08 3.63
C PHE A 259 -8.91 -7.43 3.47
N ALA A 260 -7.96 -7.54 2.53
CA ALA A 260 -7.20 -8.76 2.29
C ALA A 260 -6.37 -9.20 3.51
N ARG A 261 -5.88 -8.24 4.30
CA ARG A 261 -5.09 -8.50 5.52
C ARG A 261 -5.95 -8.93 6.71
N SER A 262 -7.16 -8.40 6.81
CA SER A 262 -8.02 -8.57 8.00
C SER A 262 -8.94 -9.79 7.91
N VAL A 263 -9.27 -10.22 6.69
CA VAL A 263 -10.24 -11.29 6.45
C VAL A 263 -9.55 -12.64 6.23
N THR A 264 -10.09 -13.69 6.83
CA THR A 264 -9.56 -15.05 6.67
C THR A 264 -10.18 -15.74 5.44
N ARG A 265 -9.41 -16.60 4.75
CA ARG A 265 -9.89 -17.29 3.53
C ARG A 265 -11.09 -18.22 3.76
N ALA A 266 -11.28 -18.71 4.99
CA ALA A 266 -12.38 -19.61 5.33
C ALA A 266 -13.73 -18.89 5.53
N GLU A 267 -13.70 -17.57 5.71
CA GLU A 267 -14.87 -16.77 6.04
C GLU A 267 -15.66 -16.38 4.78
N PRO A 268 -17.00 -16.49 4.78
CA PRO A 268 -17.83 -15.94 3.71
C PRO A 268 -17.74 -14.41 3.65
N ILE A 269 -17.85 -13.84 2.46
CA ILE A 269 -17.71 -12.39 2.27
C ILE A 269 -18.74 -11.57 3.05
N ALA A 270 -19.96 -12.09 3.21
CA ALA A 270 -21.00 -11.47 4.03
C ALA A 270 -20.58 -11.37 5.51
N GLY A 271 -20.01 -12.45 6.06
CA GLY A 271 -19.47 -12.48 7.41
C GLY A 271 -18.35 -11.46 7.59
N ALA A 272 -17.43 -11.38 6.62
CA ALA A 272 -16.32 -10.44 6.66
C ALA A 272 -16.76 -8.97 6.78
N PHE A 273 -17.78 -8.56 6.01
CA PHE A 273 -18.32 -7.20 6.09
C PHE A 273 -19.15 -6.96 7.37
N ARG A 274 -19.88 -7.97 7.85
CA ARG A 274 -20.67 -7.88 9.08
C ARG A 274 -19.78 -7.77 10.31
N ASP A 275 -18.79 -8.65 10.41
CA ASP A 275 -18.02 -8.87 11.63
C ASP A 275 -16.78 -7.96 11.70
N ALA A 276 -16.09 -7.71 10.57
CA ALA A 276 -14.85 -6.92 10.52
C ALA A 276 -14.95 -5.63 9.66
N GLY A 277 -16.05 -5.42 8.93
CA GLY A 277 -16.15 -4.34 7.93
C GLY A 277 -15.92 -2.93 8.48
N ARG A 278 -16.37 -2.66 9.71
CA ARG A 278 -16.13 -1.37 10.40
C ARG A 278 -14.65 -1.16 10.68
N ASP A 279 -13.98 -2.16 11.26
CA ASP A 279 -12.57 -2.06 11.63
C ASP A 279 -11.68 -1.95 10.39
N ILE A 280 -12.02 -2.65 9.31
CA ILE A 280 -11.35 -2.53 8.01
C ILE A 280 -11.47 -1.09 7.47
N LEU A 281 -12.66 -0.50 7.52
CA LEU A 281 -12.88 0.87 7.06
C LEU A 281 -12.08 1.89 7.89
N GLU A 282 -12.09 1.77 9.22
CA GLU A 282 -11.31 2.64 10.09
C GLU A 282 -9.81 2.47 9.88
N GLY A 283 -9.31 1.23 9.74
CA GLY A 283 -7.93 0.93 9.39
C GLY A 283 -7.52 1.58 8.06
N SER A 284 -8.39 1.49 7.06
CA SER A 284 -8.17 2.11 5.74
C SER A 284 -8.13 3.64 5.81
N ARG A 285 -9.02 4.26 6.60
CA ARG A 285 -9.03 5.71 6.85
C ARG A 285 -7.76 6.18 7.54
N LEU A 286 -7.30 5.45 8.56
CA LEU A 286 -6.04 5.74 9.26
C LEU A 286 -4.84 5.62 8.33
N ALA A 287 -4.77 4.55 7.51
CA ALA A 287 -3.71 4.38 6.53
C ALA A 287 -3.71 5.52 5.49
N PHE A 288 -4.88 5.96 5.05
CA PHE A 288 -5.03 7.08 4.13
C PHE A 288 -4.56 8.40 4.75
N GLN A 289 -4.97 8.70 6.00
CA GLN A 289 -4.50 9.87 6.73
C GLN A 289 -2.97 9.85 6.92
N LEU A 290 -2.40 8.70 7.27
CA LEU A 290 -0.96 8.55 7.43
C LEU A 290 -0.23 8.78 6.10
N SER A 291 -0.76 8.26 4.98
CA SER A 291 -0.19 8.46 3.65
C SER A 291 -0.23 9.91 3.17
N GLN A 292 -1.18 10.70 3.66
CA GLN A 292 -1.26 12.14 3.40
C GLN A 292 -0.41 12.97 4.37
N SER A 293 -0.04 12.43 5.53
CA SER A 293 0.76 13.16 6.52
C SER A 293 2.21 13.34 6.04
N ASP A 294 2.74 14.56 6.18
CA ASP A 294 4.15 14.88 5.95
C ASP A 294 5.09 14.03 6.82
N LEU A 295 4.59 13.53 7.96
CA LEU A 295 5.31 12.66 8.88
C LEU A 295 5.82 11.38 8.20
N SER A 296 5.04 10.78 7.29
CA SER A 296 5.46 9.58 6.56
C SER A 296 6.61 9.89 5.58
N ARG A 297 6.55 11.06 4.94
CA ARG A 297 7.57 11.55 4.00
C ARG A 297 8.85 11.93 4.73
N GLU A 298 8.73 12.61 5.87
CA GLU A 298 9.84 12.95 6.74
C GLU A 298 10.50 11.70 7.35
N ALA A 299 9.72 10.68 7.74
CA ALA A 299 10.27 9.42 8.24
C ALA A 299 11.07 8.66 7.18
N ILE A 300 10.54 8.57 5.94
CA ILE A 300 11.26 7.95 4.81
C ILE A 300 12.54 8.76 4.50
N LYS A 301 12.45 10.09 4.49
CA LYS A 301 13.61 10.97 4.26
C LYS A 301 14.66 10.80 5.37
N ALA A 302 14.24 10.78 6.63
CA ALA A 302 15.12 10.58 7.78
C ALA A 302 15.84 9.22 7.74
N GLN A 303 15.17 8.16 7.26
CA GLN A 303 15.83 6.87 7.01
C GLN A 303 16.85 6.94 5.87
N GLY A 304 16.53 7.66 4.79
CA GLY A 304 17.47 7.91 3.68
C GLY A 304 18.72 8.67 4.14
N ASP A 305 18.52 9.76 4.89
CA ASP A 305 19.59 10.58 5.46
C ASP A 305 20.45 9.78 6.46
N LEU A 306 19.82 8.92 7.28
CA LEU A 306 20.53 8.02 8.20
C LEU A 306 21.42 7.03 7.45
N ARG A 307 20.91 6.37 6.40
CA ARG A 307 21.70 5.43 5.59
C ARG A 307 22.89 6.13 4.93
N LYS A 308 22.69 7.35 4.44
CA LYS A 308 23.76 8.16 3.85
C LYS A 308 24.82 8.55 4.89
N SER A 309 24.40 9.05 6.06
CA SER A 309 25.32 9.40 7.14
C SER A 309 26.15 8.21 7.61
N ILE A 310 25.56 7.01 7.70
CA ILE A 310 26.28 5.79 8.10
C ILE A 310 27.29 5.37 7.02
N ALA A 311 26.92 5.49 5.74
CA ALA A 311 27.84 5.22 4.63
C ALA A 311 29.04 6.19 4.64
N ASP A 312 28.78 7.49 4.82
CA ASP A 312 29.83 8.52 4.90
C ASP A 312 30.77 8.31 6.10
N ASP A 313 30.22 7.95 7.26
CA ASP A 313 31.02 7.66 8.46
C ASP A 313 31.87 6.40 8.29
N THR A 314 31.33 5.36 7.65
CA THR A 314 32.06 4.14 7.33
C THR A 314 33.22 4.42 6.37
N ALA A 315 33.00 5.27 5.35
CA ALA A 315 34.04 5.69 4.43
C ALA A 315 35.17 6.48 5.13
N LYS A 316 34.82 7.40 6.04
CA LYS A 316 35.81 8.15 6.84
C LYS A 316 36.62 7.24 7.76
N ALA A 317 35.99 6.26 8.40
CA ALA A 317 36.68 5.29 9.26
C ALA A 317 37.65 4.40 8.45
N ALA A 318 37.24 3.98 7.25
CA ALA A 318 38.10 3.24 6.33
C ALA A 318 39.32 4.08 5.89
N GLU A 319 39.12 5.35 5.57
CA GLU A 319 40.19 6.27 5.18
C GLU A 319 41.18 6.53 6.32
N GLY A 320 40.68 6.73 7.54
CA GLY A 320 41.52 6.85 8.73
C GLY A 320 42.35 5.58 8.98
N THR A 321 41.76 4.41 8.75
CA THR A 321 42.48 3.13 8.85
C THR A 321 43.56 2.99 7.79
N ARG A 322 43.29 3.40 6.54
CA ARG A 322 44.25 3.39 5.43
C ARG A 322 45.44 4.32 5.72
N THR A 323 45.15 5.53 6.19
CA THR A 323 46.18 6.51 6.57
C THR A 323 47.06 5.97 7.69
N LEU A 324 46.47 5.37 8.72
CA LEU A 324 47.20 4.77 9.85
C LEU A 324 48.05 3.57 9.39
N ALA A 325 47.52 2.70 8.54
CA ALA A 325 48.28 1.57 7.97
C ALA A 325 49.48 2.04 7.12
N GLY A 326 49.30 3.12 6.35
CA GLY A 326 50.39 3.78 5.63
C GLY A 326 51.46 4.31 6.57
N ALA A 327 51.06 5.02 7.63
CA ALA A 327 51.98 5.55 8.63
C ALA A 327 52.78 4.43 9.35
N VAL A 328 52.12 3.34 9.71
CA VAL A 328 52.76 2.15 10.29
C VAL A 328 53.78 1.55 9.32
N SER A 329 53.45 1.44 8.03
CA SER A 329 54.35 0.89 7.01
C SER A 329 55.61 1.74 6.85
N VAL A 330 55.45 3.07 6.80
CA VAL A 330 56.58 4.02 6.75
C VAL A 330 57.43 3.92 8.01
N ALA A 331 56.81 3.77 9.17
CA ALA A 331 57.54 3.65 10.43
C ALA A 331 58.34 2.34 10.53
N ILE A 332 57.79 1.21 10.07
CA ILE A 332 58.50 -0.07 9.99
C ILE A 332 59.68 0.03 9.02
N ALA A 333 59.48 0.58 7.82
CA ALA A 333 60.55 0.79 6.86
C ALA A 333 61.66 1.66 7.45
N THR A 334 61.28 2.75 8.13
CA THR A 334 62.22 3.65 8.80
C THR A 334 62.98 2.94 9.92
N ALA A 335 62.31 2.11 10.72
CA ALA A 335 62.95 1.31 11.77
C ALA A 335 64.02 0.37 11.19
N ILE A 336 63.70 -0.33 10.09
CA ILE A 336 64.65 -1.22 9.38
C ILE A 336 65.85 -0.42 8.85
N THR A 337 65.59 0.73 8.22
CA THR A 337 66.66 1.63 7.73
C THR A 337 67.55 2.14 8.86
N LEU A 338 66.97 2.48 10.01
CA LEU A 338 67.72 2.95 11.18
C LEU A 338 68.65 1.85 11.74
N VAL A 339 68.15 0.61 11.84
CA VAL A 339 68.95 -0.54 12.27
C VAL A 339 70.09 -0.82 11.28
N ALA A 340 69.81 -0.78 9.98
CA ALA A 340 70.82 -0.94 8.94
C ALA A 340 71.89 0.17 8.99
N ALA A 341 71.49 1.43 9.11
CA ALA A 341 72.41 2.57 9.23
C ALA A 341 73.26 2.53 10.52
N ARG A 342 72.71 1.99 11.61
CA ARG A 342 73.47 1.76 12.84
C ARG A 342 74.53 0.66 12.66
N SER A 343 74.25 -0.36 11.85
CA SER A 343 75.18 -1.46 11.57
C SER A 343 76.39 -1.04 10.72
N THR A 344 76.23 -0.02 9.87
CA THR A 344 77.33 0.51 9.03
C THR A 344 78.24 1.49 9.76
N GLY A 345 77.85 1.97 10.95
CA GLY A 345 78.66 2.87 11.79
C GLY A 345 78.90 4.27 11.22
N THR A 346 78.23 4.63 10.12
CA THR A 346 78.48 5.84 9.33
C THR A 346 77.71 7.08 9.83
N VAL A 347 76.76 6.93 10.74
CA VAL A 347 75.86 8.00 11.18
C VAL A 347 76.01 8.27 12.68
N GLN A 348 76.02 9.54 13.07
CA GLN A 348 76.11 9.94 14.48
C GLN A 348 74.87 9.48 15.27
N PRO A 349 75.04 8.83 16.45
CA PRO A 349 73.95 8.24 17.23
C PRO A 349 72.80 9.20 17.58
N TRP A 350 73.09 10.47 17.84
CA TRP A 350 72.08 11.47 18.20
C TRP A 350 71.11 11.78 17.05
N VAL A 351 71.56 11.70 15.80
CA VAL A 351 70.72 11.91 14.61
C VAL A 351 69.71 10.77 14.46
N LEU A 352 70.15 9.53 14.67
CA LEU A 352 69.28 8.35 14.62
C LEU A 352 68.22 8.40 15.74
N ALA A 353 68.60 8.76 16.96
CA ALA A 353 67.68 8.92 18.08
C ALA A 353 66.63 10.03 17.84
N LEU A 354 67.03 11.15 17.22
CA LEU A 354 66.11 12.23 16.86
C LEU A 354 65.06 11.77 15.84
N VAL A 355 65.49 11.09 14.76
CA VAL A 355 64.58 10.58 13.72
C VAL A 355 63.61 9.54 14.31
N ALA A 356 64.09 8.60 15.12
CA ALA A 356 63.23 7.62 15.80
C ALA A 356 62.16 8.28 16.68
N THR A 357 62.55 9.32 17.43
CA THR A 357 61.65 10.06 18.33
C THR A 357 60.57 10.82 17.55
N VAL A 358 60.95 11.48 16.44
CA VAL A 358 59.99 12.20 15.58
C VAL A 358 58.98 11.24 14.95
N VAL A 359 59.43 10.09 14.45
CA VAL A 359 58.53 9.07 13.87
C VAL A 359 57.61 8.45 14.92
N ALA A 360 58.13 8.16 16.13
CA ALA A 360 57.32 7.68 17.24
C ALA A 360 56.27 8.71 17.67
N GLY A 361 56.65 9.99 17.77
CA GLY A 361 55.73 11.09 18.07
C GLY A 361 54.63 11.23 17.03
N TYR A 362 54.98 11.14 15.74
CA TYR A 362 54.01 11.16 14.65
C TYR A 362 53.00 10.00 14.74
N LEU A 363 53.46 8.77 14.99
CA LEU A 363 52.57 7.61 15.18
C LEU A 363 51.61 7.79 16.35
N LEU A 364 52.09 8.33 17.48
CA LEU A 364 51.25 8.59 18.66
C LEU A 364 50.19 9.66 18.38
N VAL A 365 50.54 10.72 17.66
CA VAL A 365 49.57 11.77 17.27
C VAL A 365 48.50 11.23 16.32
N VAL A 366 48.89 10.42 15.32
CA VAL A 366 47.93 9.84 14.36
C VAL A 366 47.03 8.79 15.02
N ALA A 367 47.57 7.93 15.88
CA ALA A 367 46.77 6.95 16.62
C ALA A 367 45.86 7.61 17.67
N GLY A 368 46.39 8.58 18.42
CA GLY A 368 45.64 9.31 19.45
C GLY A 368 44.51 10.16 18.87
N SER A 369 44.75 10.85 17.75
CA SER A 369 43.72 11.68 17.10
C SER A 369 42.56 10.85 16.57
N GLY A 370 42.80 9.68 15.98
CA GLY A 370 41.69 8.83 15.52
C GLY A 370 40.98 8.08 16.65
N TRP A 371 41.66 7.75 17.76
CA TRP A 371 40.95 7.29 18.97
C TRP A 371 40.05 8.38 19.56
N ALA A 372 40.53 9.62 19.66
CA ALA A 372 39.73 10.75 20.14
C ALA A 372 38.52 11.01 19.23
N TYR A 373 38.71 10.93 17.91
CA TYR A 373 37.63 11.07 16.93
C TYR A 373 36.56 9.98 17.07
N LEU A 374 36.97 8.70 17.15
CA LEU A 374 36.03 7.59 17.34
C LEU A 374 35.29 7.69 18.68
N HIS A 375 35.97 8.13 19.73
CA HIS A 375 35.35 8.32 21.05
C HIS A 375 34.32 9.46 21.02
N LEU A 376 34.66 10.60 20.42
CA LEU A 376 33.78 11.75 20.28
C LEU A 376 32.54 11.41 19.44
N GLN A 377 32.72 10.68 18.34
CA GLN A 377 31.59 10.19 17.54
C GLN A 377 30.66 9.27 18.35
N ASN A 378 31.21 8.41 19.21
CA ASN A 378 30.39 7.52 20.03
C ASN A 378 29.56 8.30 21.07
N GLN A 379 30.14 9.34 21.68
CA GLN A 379 29.43 10.22 22.62
C GLN A 379 28.31 11.03 21.94
N LEU A 380 28.59 11.62 20.78
CA LEU A 380 27.59 12.36 19.98
C LEU A 380 26.41 11.45 19.59
N ARG A 381 26.68 10.20 19.20
CA ARG A 381 25.63 9.24 18.83
C ARG A 381 24.74 8.84 19.99
N LEU A 382 25.28 8.66 21.19
CA LEU A 382 24.47 8.41 22.39
C LEU A 382 23.50 9.58 22.68
N GLN A 383 23.97 10.81 22.49
CA GLN A 383 23.12 11.99 22.62
C GLN A 383 22.06 12.07 21.52
N TRP A 384 22.41 11.74 20.28
CA TRP A 384 21.49 11.75 19.13
C TRP A 384 20.44 10.64 19.21
N ARG A 385 20.80 9.46 19.73
CA ARG A 385 19.86 8.36 19.98
C ARG A 385 18.69 8.83 20.84
N ASN A 386 18.99 9.49 21.95
CA ASN A 386 17.99 9.98 22.89
C ASN A 386 17.14 11.13 22.32
N ARG A 387 17.72 11.97 21.44
CA ARG A 387 17.04 13.15 20.87
C ARG A 387 16.18 12.81 19.64
N PHE A 388 16.76 12.11 18.66
CA PHE A 388 16.17 11.96 17.32
C PHE A 388 15.62 10.56 17.05
N TYR A 389 16.15 9.53 17.74
CA TYR A 389 15.84 8.13 17.41
C TYR A 389 15.12 7.37 18.53
N ARG A 390 14.51 8.05 19.50
CA ARG A 390 13.80 7.38 20.62
C ARG A 390 12.66 6.45 20.17
N PHE A 391 12.18 6.61 18.94
CA PHE A 391 11.06 5.88 18.37
C PHE A 391 11.46 4.62 17.59
N VAL A 392 12.77 4.42 17.33
CA VAL A 392 13.26 3.21 16.64
C VAL A 392 13.54 2.13 17.69
N PRO A 393 12.98 0.91 17.58
CA PRO A 393 13.25 -0.19 18.50
C PRO A 393 14.75 -0.41 18.73
N ALA A 394 15.13 -0.83 19.94
CA ALA A 394 16.54 -0.98 20.32
C ALA A 394 17.25 -2.02 19.45
N GLU A 395 16.54 -3.09 19.06
CA GLU A 395 17.07 -4.18 18.23
C GLU A 395 17.40 -3.72 16.80
N ASP A 396 16.48 -2.97 16.19
CA ASP A 396 16.68 -2.41 14.85
C ASP A 396 17.79 -1.35 14.83
N TYR A 397 17.85 -0.50 15.86
CA TYR A 397 18.93 0.47 15.99
C TYR A 397 20.31 -0.19 16.15
N ASP A 398 20.37 -1.29 16.92
CA ASP A 398 21.60 -2.05 17.10
C ASP A 398 22.07 -2.69 15.78
N ALA A 399 21.14 -3.30 15.04
CA ALA A 399 21.43 -3.90 13.74
C ALA A 399 21.89 -2.87 12.69
N MET A 400 21.27 -1.69 12.66
CA MET A 400 21.51 -0.68 11.62
C MET A 400 22.69 0.23 11.91
N VAL A 401 23.00 0.51 13.19
CA VAL A 401 23.95 1.57 13.56
C VAL A 401 25.12 1.05 14.39
N THR A 402 24.87 0.34 15.49
CA THR A 402 25.94 -0.02 16.43
C THR A 402 26.83 -1.13 15.88
N ARG A 403 26.26 -2.19 15.29
CA ARG A 403 27.02 -3.35 14.78
C ARG A 403 27.92 -3.00 13.59
N PRO A 404 27.45 -2.29 12.54
CA PRO A 404 28.32 -1.89 11.43
C PRO A 404 29.45 -0.97 11.89
N MET A 405 29.18 -0.06 12.81
CA MET A 405 30.18 0.87 13.35
C MET A 405 31.21 0.17 14.22
N GLN A 406 30.79 -0.75 15.12
CA GLN A 406 31.73 -1.57 15.88
C GLN A 406 32.61 -2.41 14.94
N SER A 407 32.03 -2.95 13.87
CA SER A 407 32.78 -3.67 12.84
C SER A 407 33.81 -2.77 12.13
N ALA A 408 33.51 -1.49 11.92
CA ALA A 408 34.44 -0.51 11.32
C ALA A 408 35.51 0.01 12.30
N ALA A 409 35.20 0.08 13.61
CA ALA A 409 36.13 0.55 14.63
C ALA A 409 37.16 -0.53 15.06
N ARG A 410 36.78 -1.82 15.01
CA ARG A 410 37.67 -2.94 15.41
C ARG A 410 39.02 -2.95 14.66
N PRO A 411 39.06 -2.85 13.32
CA PRO A 411 40.33 -2.77 12.59
C PRO A 411 41.18 -1.57 13.00
N TYR A 412 40.56 -0.40 13.21
CA TYR A 412 41.27 0.80 13.63
C TYR A 412 41.93 0.62 15.01
N HIS A 413 41.24 0.03 15.98
CA HIS A 413 41.83 -0.26 17.30
C HIS A 413 42.99 -1.25 17.21
N PHE A 414 42.88 -2.28 16.35
CA PHE A 414 43.95 -3.25 16.15
C PHE A 414 45.21 -2.61 15.53
N VAL A 415 45.03 -1.82 14.46
CA VAL A 415 46.15 -1.11 13.80
C VAL A 415 46.70 -0.01 14.73
N GLY A 416 45.86 0.66 15.51
CA GLY A 416 46.28 1.65 16.52
C GLY A 416 47.12 1.04 17.63
N LEU A 417 46.76 -0.16 18.11
CA LEU A 417 47.57 -0.91 19.07
C LEU A 417 48.96 -1.23 18.50
N ILE A 418 49.02 -1.72 17.25
CA ILE A 418 50.28 -1.99 16.56
C ILE A 418 51.12 -0.72 16.40
N ALA A 419 50.51 0.41 16.03
CA ALA A 419 51.18 1.69 15.90
C ALA A 419 51.80 2.16 17.23
N VAL A 420 51.09 2.01 18.35
CA VAL A 420 51.62 2.31 19.68
C VAL A 420 52.77 1.38 20.05
N LEU A 421 52.67 0.08 19.79
CA LEU A 421 53.75 -0.88 20.04
C LEU A 421 55.02 -0.53 19.25
N ILE A 422 54.88 -0.16 17.98
CA ILE A 422 56.00 0.28 17.13
C ILE A 422 56.59 1.59 17.64
N ALA A 423 55.77 2.55 18.05
CA ALA A 423 56.24 3.79 18.65
C ALA A 423 57.04 3.52 19.94
N CYS A 424 56.57 2.63 20.81
CA CYS A 424 57.29 2.20 22.00
C CYS A 424 58.62 1.52 21.65
N ALA A 425 58.66 0.66 20.64
CA ALA A 425 59.88 0.00 20.17
C ALA A 425 60.90 1.01 19.59
N LEU A 426 60.44 2.01 18.84
CA LEU A 426 61.28 3.11 18.32
C LEU A 426 61.85 3.98 19.46
N CYS A 427 61.04 4.32 20.47
CA CYS A 427 61.52 5.03 21.65
C CYS A 427 62.55 4.19 22.43
N TRP A 428 62.30 2.89 22.59
CA TRP A 428 63.26 1.98 23.22
C TRP A 428 64.58 1.92 22.45
N LEU A 429 64.53 1.81 21.12
CA LEU A 429 65.70 1.85 20.25
C LEU A 429 66.46 3.17 20.39
N ALA A 430 65.78 4.31 20.43
CA ALA A 430 66.38 5.62 20.63
C ALA A 430 67.13 5.71 21.98
N ILE A 431 66.55 5.16 23.04
CA ILE A 431 67.16 5.10 24.37
C ILE A 431 68.41 4.22 24.36
N GLN A 432 68.35 3.02 23.75
CA GLN A 432 69.52 2.13 23.65
C GLN A 432 70.68 2.78 22.87
N VAL A 433 70.37 3.46 21.77
CA VAL A 433 71.36 4.19 20.96
C VAL A 433 72.00 5.37 21.73
N MET A 434 71.29 5.94 22.72
CA MET A 434 71.82 7.00 23.58
C MET A 434 72.62 6.49 24.78
N ILE A 435 72.37 5.25 25.24
CA ILE A 435 73.01 4.67 26.43
C ILE A 435 74.35 4.00 26.10
N GLU A 436 74.58 3.55 24.85
CA GLU A 436 75.89 3.01 24.46
C GLU A 436 76.98 4.10 24.49
N PRO A 437 78.00 3.97 25.37
CA PRO A 437 79.11 4.92 25.39
C PRO A 437 79.90 4.80 24.09
N ALA A 438 80.23 5.95 23.48
CA ALA A 438 81.12 6.03 22.33
C ALA A 438 82.39 5.24 22.63
N ALA A 439 82.64 4.17 21.87
CA ALA A 439 83.92 3.47 21.92
C ALA A 439 85.03 4.49 21.61
N THR A 440 85.89 4.74 22.59
CA THR A 440 87.07 5.59 22.46
C THR A 440 87.97 5.11 21.32
N PRO A 441 88.44 5.99 20.42
CA PRO A 441 89.47 5.62 19.45
C PRO A 441 90.79 5.39 20.21
N SER A 442 91.24 4.15 20.29
CA SER A 442 92.59 3.84 20.78
C SER A 442 93.61 4.30 19.74
N SER A 443 94.16 5.50 19.97
CA SER A 443 95.44 5.92 19.42
C SER A 443 96.53 4.96 19.91
N ASN A 444 97.11 4.18 19.00
CA ASN A 444 98.41 3.55 19.23
C ASN A 444 99.33 3.89 18.06
N SER A 445 100.27 4.78 18.37
CA SER A 445 101.38 5.20 17.53
C SER A 445 102.60 4.30 17.79
N ASN A 446 103.18 3.80 16.70
CA ASN A 446 104.60 3.49 16.45
C ASN A 446 105.33 2.28 17.10
N LYS A 447 105.73 1.34 16.22
CA LYS A 447 107.12 0.88 15.99
C LYS A 447 107.17 0.14 14.63
N ALA A 448 107.80 0.72 13.59
CA ALA A 448 109.14 0.41 13.04
C ALA A 448 109.27 -1.03 12.48
N LEU A 449 109.86 -1.37 11.32
CA LEU A 449 110.58 -0.74 10.21
C LEU A 449 110.92 -1.90 9.21
N SER A 450 111.16 -1.59 7.92
CA SER A 450 111.79 -2.42 6.86
C SER A 450 110.87 -3.37 6.05
N ALA A 451 110.92 -3.47 4.71
CA ALA A 451 111.72 -2.82 3.67
C ALA A 451 111.11 -3.09 2.26
N HIS A 452 110.95 -2.03 1.45
CA HIS A 452 111.33 -1.89 0.01
C HIS A 452 110.74 -2.81 -1.14
N PRO A 453 110.85 -2.44 -2.45
CA PRO A 453 109.74 -1.98 -3.34
C PRO A 453 109.68 -2.74 -4.72
N PRO A 454 109.29 -2.13 -5.88
CA PRO A 454 107.98 -1.85 -6.53
C PRO A 454 107.90 -2.57 -7.93
N PRO A 455 107.28 -2.09 -9.06
CA PRO A 455 106.28 -1.03 -9.36
C PRO A 455 105.16 -1.40 -10.38
N ALA A 456 104.34 -0.38 -10.72
CA ALA A 456 103.67 -0.10 -12.02
C ALA A 456 102.24 -0.64 -12.22
N GLN A 457 101.27 0.00 -12.88
CA GLN A 457 101.23 1.15 -13.81
C GLN A 457 99.75 1.63 -13.97
N ASN A 458 99.59 2.87 -14.44
CA ASN A 458 98.46 3.51 -15.17
C ASN A 458 97.37 2.58 -15.75
N THR A 459 96.12 3.00 -16.02
CA THR A 459 95.76 3.95 -17.10
C THR A 459 94.26 4.26 -17.11
N LEU A 460 93.95 5.51 -17.51
CA LEU A 460 92.73 6.07 -18.12
C LEU A 460 91.75 5.05 -18.75
N THR A 461 90.42 5.25 -18.76
CA THR A 461 89.71 6.20 -19.64
C THR A 461 88.22 6.42 -19.28
N SER A 462 87.79 7.68 -19.45
CA SER A 462 86.42 8.21 -19.67
C SER A 462 85.82 7.73 -21.02
N PRO A 463 84.65 8.21 -21.52
CA PRO A 463 83.34 8.55 -20.92
C PRO A 463 82.13 8.15 -21.83
N ALA A 464 80.92 8.60 -21.41
CA ALA A 464 79.73 8.95 -22.23
C ALA A 464 78.89 7.76 -22.80
N THR A 465 77.56 7.83 -22.99
CA THR A 465 76.71 8.91 -23.50
C THR A 465 75.22 8.51 -23.33
N THR A 466 74.32 9.48 -23.08
CA THR A 466 72.91 9.64 -23.58
C THR A 466 71.86 8.54 -23.33
N THR A 467 70.54 8.76 -23.12
CA THR A 467 69.61 9.91 -23.07
C THR A 467 68.27 9.36 -22.50
N PRO A 468 67.33 10.23 -22.08
CA PRO A 468 66.06 9.85 -21.50
C PRO A 468 64.96 9.67 -22.56
N SER A 469 63.89 8.96 -22.22
CA SER A 469 62.66 8.89 -22.99
C SER A 469 61.45 8.88 -22.04
N THR A 470 60.81 10.04 -22.01
CA THR A 470 59.44 10.32 -21.55
C THR A 470 58.43 9.73 -22.53
N GLN A 471 57.26 9.27 -22.05
CA GLN A 471 55.92 9.49 -22.62
C GLN A 471 54.88 8.57 -21.92
N PRO A 472 53.56 8.75 -22.14
CA PRO A 472 52.69 9.75 -21.53
C PRO A 472 51.61 9.12 -20.63
#